data_AF-A0A2N7XT45-F1
#
_entry.id   AF-A0A2N7XT45-F1
#
_cell.length_a   1.000
_cell.length_b   1.000
_cell.length_c   1.000
_cell.angle_alpha   90.00
_cell.angle_beta   90.00
_cell.angle_gamma   90.00
#
_symmetry.space_group_name_H-M   'P 1'
#
loop_
_entity.id
_entity.type
_entity.pdbx_description
1 polymer ?
#
loop_
_entity_poly.entity_id
_entity_poly.type
_entity_poly.pdbx_seq_one_letter_code
_entity_poly.pdbx_strand_id
1 'polypeptide(L)'
;PGRLAARAGDFAKFRHIFADHMQSVEAQGDLRRLAEIVPTRRVALLCYEAEAIHCHRAIVANWVAKLANIEIMHLRVDRSGA
;
A
#
# COMPACT_ATOMS: atom_id res chain seq x y z
N PRO A 1 -14.45 -5.71 5.39
CA PRO A 1 -15.03 -4.37 5.08
C PRO A 1 -14.32 -3.65 3.91
N GLY A 2 -13.02 -3.32 4.01
CA GLY A 2 -12.32 -2.57 2.96
C GLY A 2 -12.31 -3.26 1.58
N ARG A 3 -12.00 -4.57 1.53
CA ARG A 3 -12.03 -5.35 0.27
C ARG A 3 -13.40 -5.31 -0.43
N LEU A 4 -14.50 -5.27 0.32
CA LEU A 4 -15.84 -5.22 -0.25
C LEU A 4 -16.13 -3.84 -0.87
N ALA A 5 -15.72 -2.76 -0.20
CA ALA A 5 -15.85 -1.40 -0.74
C ALA A 5 -15.07 -1.22 -2.05
N ALA A 6 -13.82 -1.71 -2.11
CA ALA A 6 -13.02 -1.68 -3.33
C ALA A 6 -13.67 -2.46 -4.48
N ARG A 7 -14.21 -3.66 -4.21
CA ARG A 7 -14.94 -4.46 -5.22
C ARG A 7 -16.22 -3.78 -5.72
N ALA A 8 -16.86 -2.97 -4.88
CA ALA A 8 -18.03 -2.18 -5.25
C ALA A 8 -17.69 -0.86 -5.97
N GLY A 9 -16.40 -0.57 -6.21
CA GLY A 9 -15.93 0.69 -6.80
C GLY A 9 -15.96 1.88 -5.84
N ASP A 10 -16.34 1.67 -4.56
CA ASP A 10 -16.38 2.72 -3.54
C ASP A 10 -14.98 2.91 -2.91
N PHE A 11 -14.10 3.53 -3.70
CA PHE A 11 -12.71 3.76 -3.29
C PHE A 11 -12.58 4.80 -2.17
N ALA A 12 -13.55 5.71 -2.03
CA ALA A 12 -13.58 6.68 -0.93
C ALA A 12 -13.78 5.97 0.41
N LYS A 13 -14.81 5.11 0.50
CA LYS A 13 -15.08 4.30 1.69
C LYS A 13 -13.97 3.28 1.95
N PHE A 14 -13.43 2.66 0.89
CA PHE A 14 -12.26 1.80 1.01
C PHE A 14 -11.09 2.51 1.69
N ARG A 15 -10.72 3.70 1.21
CA ARG A 15 -9.61 4.49 1.79
C ARG A 15 -9.87 4.85 3.23
N HIS A 16 -11.09 5.26 3.59
CA HIS A 16 -11.45 5.58 4.97
C HIS A 16 -11.28 4.37 5.89
N ILE A 17 -11.92 3.24 5.56
CA ILE A 17 -11.83 2.00 6.35
C ILE A 17 -10.37 1.55 6.52
N PHE A 18 -9.58 1.63 5.45
CA PHE A 18 -8.19 1.17 5.49
C PHE A 18 -7.31 2.15 6.27
N ALA A 19 -7.55 3.47 6.17
CA ALA A 19 -6.85 4.48 6.96
C ALA A 19 -7.11 4.30 8.46
N ASP A 20 -8.34 4.00 8.86
CA ASP A 20 -8.68 3.71 10.25
C ASP A 20 -7.96 2.45 10.75
N HIS A 21 -7.93 1.39 9.92
CA HIS A 21 -7.17 0.18 10.23
C HIS A 21 -5.67 0.46 10.41
N MET A 22 -5.07 1.35 9.62
CA MET A 22 -3.67 1.73 9.76
C MET A 22 -3.37 2.40 11.11
N GLN A 23 -4.36 2.90 11.84
CA GLN A 23 -4.16 3.48 13.17
C GLN A 23 -4.05 2.43 14.28
N SER A 24 -4.31 1.14 13.99
CA SER A 24 -4.17 0.08 14.99
C SER A 24 -2.72 -0.09 15.45
N VAL A 25 -2.54 -0.56 16.68
CA VAL A 25 -1.21 -0.77 17.27
C VAL A 25 -0.39 -1.76 16.43
N GLU A 26 -1.03 -2.83 15.97
CA GLU A 26 -0.41 -3.85 15.12
C GLU A 26 0.04 -3.26 13.79
N ALA A 27 -0.84 -2.52 13.11
CA ALA A 27 -0.52 -1.88 11.83
C ALA A 27 0.63 -0.87 11.97
N GLN A 28 0.63 -0.06 13.02
CA GLN A 28 1.72 0.88 13.30
C GLN A 28 3.04 0.17 13.65
N GLY A 29 2.98 -1.00 14.28
CA GLY A 29 4.16 -1.86 14.50
C GLY A 29 4.74 -2.38 13.18
N ASP A 30 3.89 -2.91 12.31
CA ASP A 30 4.29 -3.44 11.00
C ASP A 30 4.83 -2.36 10.06
N LEU A 31 4.24 -1.14 10.08
CA LEU A 31 4.73 0.00 9.31
C LEU A 31 6.15 0.41 9.74
N ARG A 32 6.43 0.43 11.04
CA ARG A 32 7.78 0.72 11.56
C ARG A 32 8.78 -0.37 11.17
N ARG A 33 8.42 -1.64 11.32
CA ARG A 33 9.24 -2.77 10.88
C ARG A 33 9.55 -2.67 9.38
N LEU A 34 8.57 -2.31 8.56
CA LEU A 34 8.78 -2.12 7.13
C LEU A 34 9.72 -0.92 6.86
N ALA A 35 9.57 0.18 7.57
CA ALA A 35 10.45 1.36 7.48
C ALA A 35 11.91 1.05 7.84
N GLU A 36 12.15 0.08 8.74
CA GLU A 36 13.52 -0.41 9.05
C GLU A 36 14.08 -1.31 7.94
N ILE A 37 13.23 -2.03 7.22
CA ILE A 37 13.64 -2.97 6.16
C ILE A 37 13.97 -2.24 4.85
N VAL A 38 13.17 -1.25 4.44
CA VAL A 38 13.31 -0.57 3.14
C VAL A 38 14.70 0.02 2.84
N PRO A 39 15.48 0.58 3.80
CA PRO A 39 16.82 1.07 3.47
C PRO A 39 17.85 -0.07 3.24
N THR A 40 17.57 -1.28 3.72
CA THR A 40 18.54 -2.39 3.67
C THR A 40 18.46 -3.21 2.39
N ARG A 41 17.34 -3.15 1.66
CA ARG A 41 17.08 -3.96 0.47
C ARG A 41 15.91 -3.44 -0.34
N ARG A 42 15.83 -3.85 -1.60
CA ARG A 42 14.64 -3.61 -2.43
C ARG A 42 13.44 -4.38 -1.89
N VAL A 43 12.32 -3.69 -1.71
CA VAL A 43 11.05 -4.26 -1.24
C VAL A 43 9.96 -4.00 -2.26
N ALA A 44 9.20 -5.04 -2.59
CA ALA A 44 7.99 -4.93 -3.38
C ALA A 44 6.77 -5.25 -2.53
N LEU A 45 5.83 -4.32 -2.44
CA LEU A 45 4.52 -4.56 -1.82
C LEU A 45 3.55 -5.14 -2.85
N LEU A 46 3.05 -6.34 -2.57
CA LEU A 46 2.19 -7.08 -3.48
C LEU A 46 0.73 -7.09 -2.99
N CYS A 47 -0.21 -7.03 -3.94
CA CYS A 47 -1.62 -7.31 -3.69
C CYS A 47 -2.30 -7.76 -5.00
N TYR A 48 -3.54 -8.22 -4.91
CA TYR A 48 -4.30 -8.75 -6.06
C TYR A 48 -4.86 -7.70 -7.01
N GLU A 49 -4.80 -6.41 -6.65
CA GLU A 49 -5.31 -5.33 -7.49
C GLU A 49 -4.24 -4.85 -8.48
N ALA A 50 -4.59 -4.67 -9.76
CA ALA A 50 -3.64 -4.22 -10.78
C ALA A 50 -3.27 -2.74 -10.59
N GLU A 51 -4.26 -1.90 -10.31
CA GLU A 51 -4.08 -0.45 -10.24
C GLU A 51 -3.70 0.03 -8.84
N ALA A 52 -2.53 0.65 -8.74
CA ALA A 52 -1.96 1.13 -7.48
C ALA A 52 -2.88 2.14 -6.76
N ILE A 53 -3.61 2.97 -7.53
CA ILE A 53 -4.53 3.97 -6.99
C ILE A 53 -5.80 3.37 -6.34
N HIS A 54 -6.10 2.11 -6.64
CA HIS A 54 -7.31 1.40 -6.20
C HIS A 54 -7.04 0.37 -5.09
N CYS A 55 -5.81 0.31 -4.60
CA CYS A 55 -5.36 -0.78 -3.74
C CYS A 55 -4.77 -0.27 -2.43
N HIS A 56 -4.61 -1.17 -1.47
CA HIS A 56 -4.04 -0.83 -0.17
C HIS A 56 -2.52 -0.65 -0.20
N ARG A 57 -1.80 -1.21 -1.20
CA ARG A 57 -0.33 -1.10 -1.23
C ARG A 57 0.14 0.33 -1.38
N ALA A 58 -0.61 1.19 -2.07
CA ALA A 58 -0.30 2.62 -2.15
C ALA A 58 -0.47 3.31 -0.79
N ILE A 59 -1.48 2.93 -0.01
CA ILE A 59 -1.69 3.47 1.34
C ILE A 59 -0.49 3.11 2.23
N VAL A 60 -0.11 1.83 2.29
CA VAL A 60 1.05 1.36 3.07
C VAL A 60 2.35 2.02 2.61
N ALA A 61 2.59 2.08 1.29
CA ALA A 61 3.79 2.71 0.73
C ALA A 61 3.89 4.19 1.14
N ASN A 62 2.78 4.94 1.09
CA ASN A 62 2.75 6.34 1.48
C ASN A 62 3.04 6.55 2.97
N TRP A 63 2.58 5.65 3.85
CA TRP A 63 2.94 5.70 5.26
C TRP A 63 4.44 5.49 5.46
N VAL A 64 5.02 4.48 4.81
CA VAL A 64 6.46 4.17 4.94
C VAL A 64 7.32 5.27 4.33
N ALA A 65 6.92 5.86 3.21
CA ALA A 65 7.65 6.98 2.61
C ALA A 65 7.75 8.19 3.55
N LYS A 66 6.71 8.46 4.35
CA LYS A 66 6.75 9.51 5.38
C LYS A 66 7.69 9.18 6.55
N LEU A 67 7.85 7.89 6.89
CA LEU A 67 8.70 7.44 7.99
C LEU A 67 10.17 7.34 7.61
N ALA A 68 10.46 6.88 6.39
CA ALA A 68 11.81 6.51 5.95
C ALA A 68 12.39 7.41 4.84
N ASN A 69 11.66 8.45 4.40
CA ASN A 69 12.05 9.35 3.32
C ASN A 69 12.51 8.61 2.06
N ILE A 70 11.66 7.72 1.54
CA ILE A 70 11.93 6.89 0.36
C ILE A 70 11.07 7.31 -0.83
N GLU A 71 11.57 7.05 -2.04
CA GLU A 71 10.78 7.17 -3.27
C GLU A 71 9.95 5.92 -3.53
N ILE A 72 8.72 6.12 -4.03
CA ILE A 72 7.79 5.04 -4.36
C ILE A 72 7.73 4.88 -5.87
N MET A 73 7.97 3.65 -6.35
CA MET A 73 7.74 3.27 -7.75
C MET A 73 6.55 2.31 -7.85
N HIS A 74 5.60 2.62 -8.74
CA HIS A 74 4.47 1.73 -9.01
C HIS A 74 4.78 0.75 -10.14
N LEU A 75 4.88 -0.53 -9.78
CA LEU A 75 5.07 -1.59 -10.76
C LEU A 75 3.79 -1.82 -11.58
N ARG A 76 3.97 -2.04 -12.88
CA ARG A 76 2.95 -2.43 -13.86
C ARG A 76 3.51 -3.57 -14.70
N VAL A 77 2.62 -4.42 -15.19
CA VAL A 77 3.02 -5.45 -16.15
C VAL A 77 3.40 -4.74 -17.44
N ASP A 78 4.62 -4.98 -17.91
CA ASP A 78 5.04 -4.54 -19.23
C ASP A 78 4.25 -5.30 -20.29
N ARG A 79 3.49 -4.56 -21.10
CA ARG A 79 2.67 -5.11 -22.20
C ARG A 79 3.35 -4.98 -23.56
N SER A 80 4.59 -4.49 -23.62
CA SER A 80 5.31 -4.25 -24.87
C SER A 80 5.99 -5.49 -25.47
N GLY A 81 5.86 -6.65 -24.82
CA GLY A 81 6.35 -7.94 -25.33
C GLY A 81 5.30 -8.78 -26.08
N ALA A 82 4.66 -8.19 -27.10
CA ALA A 82 3.87 -8.92 -28.10
C ALA A 82 4.59 -8.92 -29.46
#